data_AF-A0A2A3AXK8-F1
#
_entry.id   AF-A0A2A3AXK8-F1
#
_cell.length_a   1.000
_cell.length_b   1.000
_cell.length_c   1.000
_cell.angle_alpha   90.00
_cell.angle_beta   90.00
_cell.angle_gamma   90.00
#
_symmetry.space_group_name_H-M   'P 1'
#
loop_
_entity.id
_entity.type
_entity.pdbx_description
1 polymer ?
#
loop_
_entity_poly.entity_id
_entity_poly.type
_entity_poly.pdbx_seq_one_letter_code
_entity_poly.pdbx_strand_id
1 'polypeptide(L)'
;MDVGKHIAYLAPIYLALTCSAHADDPARQARQIALQDAWSTCLKTFAKRAATKTNEDATIISRGAFAACQAKEDILYKFYIQGMPKAWSDFVRTDFFPTVKKHEEDSVIQTVLEARS
;
A
#
# COMPACT_ATOMS: atom_id res chain seq x y z
N MET A 1 1.89 13.61 -12.88
CA MET A 1 1.52 12.24 -13.32
C MET A 1 0.40 11.78 -12.41
N ASP A 2 -0.69 11.30 -13.00
CA ASP A 2 -1.95 11.00 -12.31
C ASP A 2 -1.84 9.67 -11.54
N VAL A 3 -1.71 9.75 -10.21
CA VAL A 3 -1.49 8.61 -9.30
C VAL A 3 -2.61 7.56 -9.43
N GLY A 4 -3.84 7.99 -9.75
CA GLY A 4 -4.97 7.10 -9.99
C GLY A 4 -4.77 6.16 -11.18
N LYS A 5 -3.94 6.55 -12.16
CA LYS A 5 -3.64 5.70 -13.33
C LYS A 5 -2.60 4.62 -13.01
N HIS A 6 -1.73 4.80 -12.01
CA HIS A 6 -0.69 3.80 -11.69
C HIS A 6 -1.20 2.66 -10.81
N ILE A 7 -2.15 2.93 -9.90
CA ILE A 7 -2.87 1.88 -9.17
C ILE A 7 -3.70 1.03 -10.15
N ALA A 8 -4.28 1.65 -11.19
CA ALA A 8 -4.93 0.97 -12.29
C ALA A 8 -3.98 0.20 -13.23
N TYR A 9 -2.66 0.43 -13.18
CA TYR A 9 -1.64 -0.31 -13.95
C TYR A 9 -1.06 -1.50 -13.18
N LEU A 10 -1.05 -1.43 -11.84
CA LEU A 10 -0.62 -2.54 -11.00
C LEU A 10 -1.77 -3.54 -10.77
N ALA A 11 -3.02 -3.09 -10.71
CA ALA A 11 -4.20 -3.97 -10.58
C ALA A 11 -4.33 -5.06 -11.68
N PRO A 12 -4.04 -4.81 -12.98
CA PRO A 12 -4.07 -5.83 -14.03
C PRO A 12 -2.89 -6.81 -13.97
N ILE A 13 -1.71 -6.38 -13.52
CA ILE A 13 -0.57 -7.28 -13.27
C ILE A 13 -0.88 -8.18 -12.06
N TYR A 14 -1.58 -7.65 -11.04
CA TYR A 14 -2.11 -8.44 -9.92
C TYR A 14 -3.27 -9.37 -10.30
N LEU A 15 -4.08 -8.99 -11.28
CA LEU A 15 -5.15 -9.83 -11.82
C LEU A 15 -4.56 -11.04 -12.57
N ALA A 16 -3.43 -10.87 -13.26
CA ALA A 16 -2.77 -11.97 -13.97
C ALA A 16 -2.14 -13.01 -13.03
N LEU A 17 -1.70 -12.61 -11.83
CA LEU A 17 -1.12 -13.53 -10.83
C LEU A 17 -2.17 -14.36 -10.08
N THR A 18 -3.47 -14.04 -10.23
CA THR A 18 -4.58 -14.76 -9.58
C THR A 18 -5.42 -15.61 -10.54
N CYS A 19 -4.95 -15.79 -11.79
CA CYS A 19 -5.56 -16.61 -12.83
C CYS A 19 -5.55 -18.11 -12.47
N SER A 20 -6.42 -18.51 -11.53
CA SER A 20 -7.17 -19.78 -11.52
C SER A 20 -8.05 -19.99 -10.27
N ALA A 21 -8.12 -19.04 -9.31
CA ALA A 21 -9.01 -19.23 -8.14
C ALA A 21 -9.80 -18.00 -7.65
N HIS A 22 -9.38 -16.77 -7.95
CA HIS A 22 -10.01 -15.57 -7.34
C HIS A 22 -10.21 -14.36 -8.26
N ALA A 23 -9.88 -14.47 -9.56
CA ALA A 23 -10.17 -13.42 -10.54
C ALA A 23 -11.69 -13.19 -10.73
N ASP A 24 -12.53 -14.14 -10.30
CA ASP A 24 -13.99 -14.13 -10.48
C ASP A 24 -14.78 -13.68 -9.23
N ASP A 25 -14.13 -13.11 -8.21
CA ASP A 25 -14.82 -12.54 -7.04
C ASP A 25 -14.65 -11.01 -6.96
N PRO A 26 -15.52 -10.24 -7.66
CA PRO A 26 -15.52 -8.78 -7.61
C PRO A 26 -15.65 -8.22 -6.18
N ALA A 27 -16.32 -8.94 -5.28
CA ALA A 27 -16.48 -8.50 -3.90
C ALA A 27 -15.15 -8.61 -3.12
N ARG A 28 -14.35 -9.64 -3.38
CA ARG A 28 -12.99 -9.75 -2.84
C ARG A 28 -12.07 -8.66 -3.41
N GLN A 29 -12.11 -8.42 -4.71
CA GLN A 29 -11.30 -7.35 -5.33
C GLN A 29 -11.66 -5.96 -4.76
N ALA A 30 -12.96 -5.65 -4.63
CA ALA A 30 -13.41 -4.40 -4.05
C ALA A 30 -12.95 -4.21 -2.58
N ARG A 31 -12.97 -5.29 -1.78
CA ARG A 31 -12.47 -5.26 -0.40
C ARG A 31 -10.97 -5.00 -0.33
N GLN A 32 -10.19 -5.59 -1.25
CA GLN A 32 -8.75 -5.35 -1.32
C GLN A 32 -8.43 -3.89 -1.61
N ILE A 33 -9.09 -3.31 -2.62
CA ILE A 33 -8.93 -1.92 -3.02
C ILE A 33 -9.29 -1.00 -1.85
N ALA A 34 -10.47 -1.20 -1.23
CA ALA A 34 -10.90 -0.39 -0.11
C ALA A 34 -9.92 -0.45 1.09
N LEU A 35 -9.30 -1.61 1.33
CA LEU A 35 -8.32 -1.76 2.39
C LEU A 35 -6.99 -1.06 2.06
N GLN A 36 -6.52 -1.16 0.82
CA GLN A 36 -5.33 -0.46 0.35
C GLN A 36 -5.52 1.06 0.40
N ASP A 37 -6.69 1.56 -0.03
CA ASP A 37 -7.05 2.99 0.05
C ASP A 37 -7.09 3.47 1.50
N ALA A 38 -7.67 2.69 2.41
CA ALA A 38 -7.72 3.02 3.83
C ALA A 38 -6.33 3.04 4.47
N TRP A 39 -5.43 2.17 4.04
CA TRP A 39 -4.03 2.16 4.47
C TRP A 39 -3.27 3.38 3.93
N SER A 40 -3.32 3.64 2.62
CA SER A 40 -2.68 4.82 2.01
C SER A 40 -3.18 6.13 2.63
N THR A 41 -4.49 6.23 2.89
CA THR A 41 -5.10 7.39 3.58
C THR A 41 -4.55 7.57 4.99
N CYS A 42 -4.39 6.48 5.75
CA CYS A 42 -3.80 6.51 7.09
C CYS A 42 -2.37 7.09 7.03
N LEU A 43 -1.53 6.54 6.14
CA LEU A 43 -0.13 6.94 5.98
C LEU A 43 -0.02 8.44 5.64
N LYS A 44 -0.74 8.87 4.60
CA LYS A 44 -0.69 10.25 4.10
C LYS A 44 -1.27 11.26 5.11
N THR A 45 -2.33 10.89 5.82
CA THR A 45 -2.92 11.75 6.86
C THR A 45 -1.97 11.94 8.03
N PHE A 46 -1.32 10.87 8.50
CA PHE A 46 -0.32 10.96 9.54
C PHE A 46 0.85 11.83 9.08
N ALA A 47 1.41 11.53 7.91
CA ALA A 47 2.56 12.22 7.37
C ALA A 47 2.31 13.72 7.18
N LYS A 48 1.17 14.11 6.60
CA LYS A 48 0.77 15.52 6.45
C LYS A 48 0.66 16.24 7.79
N ARG A 49 0.11 15.59 8.82
CA ARG A 49 0.01 16.18 10.17
C ARG A 49 1.35 16.31 10.87
N ALA A 50 2.26 15.35 10.67
CA ALA A 50 3.61 15.40 11.23
C ALA A 50 4.46 16.47 10.54
N ALA A 51 4.30 16.61 9.21
CA ALA A 51 5.00 17.59 8.39
C ALA A 51 4.76 19.04 8.84
N THR A 52 3.57 19.37 9.34
CA THR A 52 3.22 20.73 9.82
C THR A 52 3.60 20.99 11.28
N LYS A 53 3.98 19.97 12.03
CA LYS A 53 4.28 20.06 13.47
C LYS A 53 5.75 19.86 13.79
N THR A 54 6.54 19.37 12.84
CA THR A 54 7.93 18.98 13.07
C THR A 54 8.79 19.32 11.86
N ASN A 55 10.07 19.58 12.11
CA ASN A 55 11.10 19.78 11.07
C ASN A 55 11.91 18.51 10.79
N GLU A 56 11.41 17.34 11.21
CA GLU A 56 12.07 16.05 11.03
C GLU A 56 12.27 15.71 9.55
N ASP A 57 13.25 14.88 9.22
CA ASP A 57 13.45 14.43 7.85
C ASP A 57 12.21 13.68 7.31
N ALA A 58 11.91 13.83 6.01
CA ALA A 58 10.75 13.20 5.39
C ALA A 58 10.77 11.67 5.51
N THR A 59 11.95 11.06 5.51
CA THR A 59 12.16 9.62 5.72
C THR A 59 11.86 9.21 7.17
N ILE A 60 12.13 10.08 8.15
CA ILE A 60 11.76 9.84 9.55
C ILE A 60 10.24 9.88 9.70
N ILE A 61 9.58 10.89 9.12
CA ILE A 61 8.12 11.01 9.14
C ILE A 61 7.46 9.83 8.42
N SER A 62 7.99 9.42 7.27
CA SER A 62 7.51 8.24 6.54
C SER A 62 7.56 6.99 7.41
N ARG A 63 8.71 6.69 8.02
CA ARG A 63 8.84 5.55 8.97
C ARG A 63 7.84 5.64 10.12
N GLY A 64 7.63 6.83 10.68
CA GLY A 64 6.62 7.07 11.72
C GLY A 64 5.19 6.78 11.24
N ALA A 65 4.86 7.15 10.00
CA ALA A 65 3.56 6.87 9.40
C ALA A 65 3.33 5.36 9.23
N PHE A 66 4.32 4.61 8.72
CA PHE A 66 4.23 3.15 8.59
C PHE A 66 4.06 2.49 9.96
N ALA A 67 4.84 2.90 10.96
CA ALA A 67 4.70 2.38 12.31
C ALA A 67 3.30 2.65 12.91
N ALA A 68 2.77 3.87 12.73
CA ALA A 68 1.43 4.24 13.20
C ALA A 68 0.31 3.47 12.49
N CYS A 69 0.51 3.11 11.23
CA CYS A 69 -0.47 2.40 10.39
C CYS A 69 -0.19 0.89 10.25
N GLN A 70 0.72 0.31 11.05
CA GLN A 70 1.15 -1.10 10.96
C GLN A 70 -0.02 -2.08 10.99
N ALA A 71 -1.02 -1.85 11.84
CA ALA A 71 -2.18 -2.74 11.94
C ALA A 71 -2.95 -2.87 10.61
N LYS A 72 -2.98 -1.82 9.78
CA LYS A 72 -3.60 -1.87 8.45
C LYS A 72 -2.71 -2.57 7.43
N GLU A 73 -1.39 -2.35 7.52
CA GLU A 73 -0.40 -3.06 6.71
C GLU A 73 -0.51 -4.58 6.92
N ASP A 74 -0.61 -5.03 8.18
CA ASP A 74 -0.73 -6.44 8.52
C ASP A 74 -2.01 -7.08 7.96
N ILE A 75 -3.15 -6.37 8.01
CA ILE A 75 -4.41 -6.87 7.44
C ILE A 75 -4.29 -6.97 5.92
N LEU A 76 -3.69 -5.96 5.28
CA LEU A 76 -3.48 -5.95 3.83
C LEU A 76 -2.56 -7.09 3.39
N TYR A 77 -1.45 -7.28 4.09
CA TYR A 77 -0.53 -8.41 3.86
C TYR A 77 -1.23 -9.76 4.01
N LYS A 78 -2.00 -9.95 5.10
CA LYS A 78 -2.80 -11.16 5.31
C LYS A 78 -3.80 -11.38 4.19
N PHE A 79 -4.47 -10.32 3.74
CA PHE A 79 -5.44 -10.39 2.64
C PHE A 79 -4.79 -10.93 1.36
N TYR A 80 -3.57 -10.49 1.06
CA TYR A 80 -2.82 -10.96 -0.10
C TYR A 80 -2.43 -12.43 0.00
N ILE A 81 -2.06 -12.94 1.17
CA ILE A 81 -1.59 -14.34 1.30
C ILE A 81 -2.72 -15.33 1.61
N GLN A 82 -3.89 -14.87 2.04
CA GLN A 82 -4.95 -15.74 2.56
C GLN A 82 -5.52 -16.66 1.48
N GLY A 83 -5.46 -17.97 1.73
CA GLY A 83 -6.01 -19.00 0.85
C GLY A 83 -5.15 -19.29 -0.39
N MET A 84 -3.96 -18.70 -0.49
CA MET A 84 -3.06 -18.94 -1.63
C MET A 84 -2.21 -20.20 -1.42
N PRO A 85 -1.89 -20.95 -2.49
CA PRO A 85 -0.88 -22.00 -2.45
C PRO A 85 0.49 -21.44 -2.03
N LYS A 86 1.35 -22.28 -1.46
CA LYS A 86 2.66 -21.86 -0.90
C LYS A 86 3.50 -21.04 -1.89
N ALA A 87 3.67 -21.49 -3.14
CA ALA A 87 4.47 -20.79 -4.14
C ALA A 87 3.97 -19.37 -4.42
N TRP A 88 2.64 -19.17 -4.44
CA TRP A 88 2.02 -17.87 -4.60
C TRP A 88 2.17 -17.01 -3.35
N SER A 89 2.01 -17.62 -2.17
CA SER A 89 2.28 -16.91 -0.92
C SER A 89 3.74 -16.43 -0.88
N ASP A 90 4.71 -17.25 -1.28
CA ASP A 90 6.13 -16.86 -1.28
C ASP A 90 6.35 -15.68 -2.22
N PHE A 91 5.87 -15.74 -3.47
CA PHE A 91 5.92 -14.63 -4.43
C PHE A 91 5.31 -13.32 -3.87
N VAL A 92 4.15 -13.41 -3.21
CA VAL A 92 3.50 -12.26 -2.58
C VAL A 92 4.41 -11.62 -1.52
N ARG A 93 5.09 -12.45 -0.72
CA ARG A 93 5.93 -11.99 0.39
C ARG A 93 7.26 -11.41 -0.09
N THR A 94 7.87 -12.00 -1.10
CA THR A 94 9.24 -11.66 -1.53
C THR A 94 9.29 -10.55 -2.56
N ASP A 95 8.34 -10.53 -3.49
CA ASP A 95 8.45 -9.69 -4.68
C ASP A 95 7.37 -8.61 -4.72
N PHE A 96 6.11 -9.02 -4.49
CA PHE A 96 4.98 -8.14 -4.71
C PHE A 96 4.76 -7.13 -3.57
N PHE A 97 4.51 -7.60 -2.34
CA PHE A 97 4.18 -6.69 -1.23
C PHE A 97 5.31 -5.68 -0.92
N PRO A 98 6.61 -6.06 -0.95
CA PRO A 98 7.69 -5.10 -0.79
C PRO A 98 7.66 -3.98 -1.85
N THR A 99 7.29 -4.30 -3.09
CA THR A 99 7.16 -3.31 -4.17
C THR A 99 6.03 -2.32 -3.90
N VAL A 100 4.86 -2.79 -3.44
CA VAL A 100 3.75 -1.92 -3.03
C VAL A 100 4.17 -1.02 -1.88
N LYS A 101 4.82 -1.59 -0.87
CA LYS A 101 5.30 -0.85 0.29
C LYS A 101 6.27 0.26 -0.13
N LYS A 102 7.19 -0.03 -1.05
CA LYS A 102 8.14 0.96 -1.55
C LYS A 102 7.42 2.11 -2.28
N HIS A 103 6.41 1.78 -3.09
CA HIS A 103 5.61 2.81 -3.76
C HIS A 103 4.86 3.73 -2.77
N GLU A 104 4.22 3.15 -1.75
CA GLU A 104 3.55 3.95 -0.72
C GLU A 104 4.55 4.78 0.09
N GLU A 105 5.75 4.26 0.37
CA GLU A 105 6.82 5.01 1.03
C GLU A 105 7.20 6.27 0.23
N ASP A 106 7.45 6.12 -1.07
CA ASP A 106 7.79 7.24 -1.95
C ASP A 106 6.63 8.25 -2.03
N SER A 107 5.38 7.77 -2.08
CA SER A 107 4.19 8.63 -2.07
C SER A 107 4.01 9.41 -0.76
N VAL A 108 4.34 8.79 0.38
CA VAL A 108 4.30 9.43 1.71
C VAL A 108 5.39 10.50 1.81
N ILE A 109 6.61 10.22 1.37
CA ILE A 109 7.70 11.21 1.34
C ILE A 109 7.29 12.42 0.51
N GLN A 110 6.74 12.21 -0.68
CA GLN A 110 6.24 13.29 -1.53
C GLN A 110 5.15 14.12 -0.82
N THR A 111 4.22 13.46 -0.13
CA THR A 111 3.17 14.13 0.66
C THR A 111 3.76 15.04 1.75
N VAL A 112 4.86 14.63 2.39
CA VAL A 112 5.56 15.45 3.40
C VAL A 112 6.19 16.68 2.76
N LEU A 113 6.86 16.51 1.62
CA LEU A 113 7.52 17.60 0.91
C LEU A 113 6.52 18.64 0.44
N GLU A 114 5.39 18.22 -0.14
CA GLU A 114 4.29 19.09 -0.58
C GLU A 114 3.62 19.84 0.58
N ALA A 115 3.53 19.22 1.76
CA ALA A 115 2.95 19.88 2.93
C ALA A 115 3.87 20.96 3.55
N ARG A 116 5.14 21.01 3.14
CA ARG A 116 6.15 21.94 3.63
C ARG A 116 6.46 23.08 2.67
N SER A 117 6.18 22.91 1.39
CA SER A 117 6.29 23.94 0.34
C SER A 117 5.14 24.93 0.39
#